data_AF-A0AA96XQS9-F1
#
_entry.id   AF-A0AA96XQS9-F1
#
_cell.length_a   1.000
_cell.length_b   1.000
_cell.length_c   1.000
_cell.angle_alpha   90.00
_cell.angle_beta   90.00
_cell.angle_gamma   90.00
#
_symmetry.space_group_name_H-M   'P 1'
#
loop_
_entity.id
_entity.type
_entity.pdbx_description
1 polymer ?
#
loop_
_entity_poly.entity_id
_entity_poly.type
_entity_poly.pdbx_seq_one_letter_code
_entity_poly.pdbx_strand_id
1 'polypeptide(L)'
;MAITACALTDGDFVNRFQPPVDIGCVPDDLGQGCGAARADRVLTVNLDAARPASLLVVRGITADVVAEISVDGESWAGVGMDGIVGSFIPATSARYIRLRSKADNGGLLLSLTELSLW
;
A
#
# COMPACT_ATOMS: atom_id res chain seq x y z
N MET A 1 18.21 3.81 13.62
CA MET A 1 17.24 4.12 12.56
C MET A 1 16.15 4.97 13.17
N ALA A 2 15.91 6.17 12.65
CA ALA A 2 14.79 6.99 13.09
C ALA A 2 13.49 6.41 12.51
N ILE A 3 12.45 6.28 13.33
CA ILE A 3 11.11 5.95 12.87
C ILE A 3 10.60 7.21 12.18
N THR A 4 10.65 7.24 10.85
CA THR A 4 10.03 8.31 10.08
C THR A 4 8.52 8.15 10.17
N ALA A 5 7.80 9.20 10.56
CA ALA A 5 6.34 9.18 10.58
C ALA A 5 5.82 8.78 9.19
N CYS A 6 4.89 7.82 9.15
CA CYS A 6 4.27 7.41 7.90
C CYS A 6 3.25 8.48 7.50
N ALA A 7 3.50 9.18 6.39
CA ALA A 7 2.61 10.22 5.84
C ALA A 7 1.25 9.70 5.35
N LEU A 8 0.92 8.44 5.61
CA LEU A 8 -0.38 7.84 5.33
C LEU A 8 -1.17 7.54 6.60
N THR A 9 -0.59 7.74 7.77
CA THR A 9 -1.24 7.46 9.05
C THR A 9 -0.98 8.58 10.04
N ASP A 10 -0.66 9.78 9.54
CA ASP A 10 -0.34 10.96 10.35
C ASP A 10 -1.57 11.85 10.61
N GLY A 11 -2.72 11.52 9.98
CA GLY A 11 -3.96 12.27 10.10
C GLY A 11 -4.00 13.54 9.26
N ASP A 12 -3.04 13.75 8.36
CA ASP A 12 -3.01 14.88 7.43
C ASP A 12 -3.60 14.50 6.07
N PHE A 13 -4.80 14.98 5.79
CA PHE A 13 -5.50 14.69 4.53
C PHE A 13 -5.06 15.58 3.35
N VAL A 14 -4.15 16.54 3.56
CA VAL A 14 -3.75 17.52 2.55
C VAL A 14 -2.47 17.08 1.86
N ASN A 15 -1.49 16.64 2.64
CA ASN A 15 -0.21 16.21 2.11
C ASN A 15 -0.31 14.84 1.45
N ARG A 16 0.16 14.74 0.21
CA ARG A 16 0.15 13.48 -0.53
C ARG A 16 1.36 12.64 -0.14
N PHE A 17 1.14 11.35 0.04
CA PHE A 17 2.21 10.38 0.15
C PHE A 17 3.06 10.42 -1.12
N GLN A 18 4.35 10.71 -0.95
CA GLN A 18 5.33 10.59 -2.02
C GLN A 18 6.08 9.28 -1.84
N PRO A 19 5.82 8.25 -2.69
CA PRO A 19 6.60 7.04 -2.63
C PRO A 19 8.08 7.37 -2.88
N PRO A 20 9.02 6.68 -2.22
CA PRO A 20 10.42 6.74 -2.60
C PRO A 20 10.58 6.47 -4.10
N VAL A 21 11.51 7.16 -4.75
CA VAL A 21 11.81 6.92 -6.16
C VAL A 21 12.26 5.46 -6.30
N ASP A 22 11.48 4.67 -7.04
CA ASP A 22 11.91 3.35 -7.48
C ASP A 22 13.02 3.55 -8.51
N ILE A 23 14.26 3.27 -8.12
CA ILE A 23 15.42 3.30 -9.01
C ILE A 23 15.35 2.20 -10.08
N GLY A 24 14.33 1.35 -10.02
CA GLY A 24 14.13 0.22 -10.89
C GLY A 24 15.16 -0.87 -10.62
N CYS A 25 15.15 -1.87 -11.49
CA CYS A 25 16.27 -2.78 -11.56
C CYS A 25 17.49 -2.08 -12.15
N VAL A 26 18.63 -2.20 -11.48
CA VAL A 26 19.94 -1.82 -12.01
C VAL A 26 20.54 -3.06 -12.68
N PRO A 27 20.73 -3.07 -14.02
CA PRO A 27 21.38 -4.19 -14.70
C PRO A 27 22.82 -4.35 -14.20
N ASP A 28 23.34 -5.57 -14.25
CA ASP A 28 24.76 -5.81 -14.07
C ASP A 28 25.59 -5.25 -15.24
N ASP A 29 26.92 -5.32 -15.12
CA ASP A 29 27.87 -4.82 -16.13
C ASP A 29 27.75 -5.51 -17.50
N LEU A 30 26.99 -6.61 -17.59
CA LEU A 30 26.70 -7.36 -18.81
C LEU A 30 25.30 -7.03 -19.37
N GLY A 31 24.58 -6.08 -18.77
CA GLY A 31 23.21 -5.72 -19.13
C GLY A 31 22.18 -6.79 -18.75
N GLN A 32 22.54 -7.76 -17.91
CA GLN A 32 21.65 -8.81 -17.42
C GLN A 32 21.11 -8.46 -16.02
N GLY A 33 20.05 -9.16 -15.58
CA GLY A 33 19.48 -9.00 -14.23
C GLY A 33 18.13 -8.27 -14.16
N CYS A 34 17.69 -7.57 -15.21
CA CYS A 34 16.43 -6.80 -15.21
C CYS A 34 15.29 -7.45 -16.00
N GLY A 35 14.99 -8.72 -15.72
CA GLY A 35 13.92 -9.46 -16.41
C GLY A 35 12.49 -9.05 -16.02
N ALA A 36 12.23 -8.71 -14.75
CA ALA A 36 10.88 -8.40 -14.26
C ALA A 36 10.79 -7.71 -12.89
N ALA A 37 11.80 -6.96 -12.44
CA ALA A 37 11.69 -6.23 -11.17
C ALA A 37 10.95 -4.91 -11.38
N ARG A 38 9.65 -4.90 -11.08
CA ARG A 38 8.83 -3.69 -10.94
C ARG A 38 8.39 -3.60 -9.48
N ALA A 39 9.08 -2.77 -8.68
CA ALA A 39 8.73 -2.54 -7.28
C ALA A 39 7.58 -1.51 -7.13
N ASP A 40 7.11 -0.93 -8.23
CA ASP A 40 6.21 0.22 -8.30
C ASP A 40 4.71 -0.07 -8.08
N ARG A 41 4.30 -1.31 -7.77
CA ARG A 41 2.87 -1.69 -7.74
C ARG A 41 2.29 -1.96 -6.37
N VAL A 42 3.11 -1.91 -5.32
CA VAL A 42 2.71 -2.34 -3.98
C VAL A 42 3.18 -1.34 -2.93
N LEU A 43 2.26 -0.89 -2.08
CA LEU A 43 2.54 -0.06 -0.91
C LEU A 43 2.13 -0.83 0.34
N THR A 44 3.08 -1.12 1.23
CA THR A 44 2.81 -1.81 2.49
C THR A 44 2.95 -0.86 3.67
N VAL A 45 1.92 -0.78 4.50
CA VAL A 45 1.89 -0.06 5.78
C VAL A 45 1.97 -1.09 6.90
N ASN A 46 2.89 -0.88 7.86
CA ASN A 46 3.03 -1.66 9.07
C ASN A 46 2.51 -0.84 10.26
N LEU A 47 1.57 -1.41 11.03
CA LEU A 47 0.94 -0.78 12.19
C LEU A 47 1.66 -1.08 13.52
N ASP A 48 2.86 -1.66 13.43
CA ASP A 48 3.74 -2.15 14.50
C ASP A 48 3.20 -3.32 15.32
N ALA A 49 1.91 -3.32 15.62
CA ALA A 49 1.22 -4.39 16.35
C ALA A 49 -0.08 -4.78 15.63
N ALA A 50 -0.45 -6.05 15.77
CA ALA A 50 -1.72 -6.54 15.26
C ALA A 50 -2.89 -5.95 16.09
N ARG A 51 -3.88 -5.38 15.41
CA ARG A 51 -5.06 -4.76 16.02
C ARG A 51 -6.35 -5.29 15.39
N PRO A 52 -7.45 -5.44 16.16
CA PRO A 52 -8.75 -5.69 15.59
C PRO A 52 -9.13 -4.59 14.58
N ALA A 53 -9.73 -5.00 13.47
CA ALA A 53 -10.12 -4.12 12.38
C ALA A 53 -11.38 -4.64 11.70
N SER A 54 -12.24 -3.71 11.31
CA SER A 54 -13.54 -3.95 10.69
C SER A 54 -13.86 -2.95 9.57
N LEU A 55 -13.13 -1.83 9.51
CA LEU A 55 -13.27 -0.83 8.47
C LEU A 55 -11.89 -0.35 8.01
N LEU A 56 -11.66 -0.42 6.70
CA LEU A 56 -10.53 0.20 6.04
C LEU A 56 -11.01 1.45 5.30
N VAL A 57 -10.33 2.58 5.52
CA VAL A 57 -10.55 3.84 4.82
C VAL A 57 -9.26 4.22 4.12
N VAL A 58 -9.32 4.49 2.83
CA VAL A 58 -8.18 4.97 2.05
C VAL A 58 -8.60 6.17 1.23
N ARG A 59 -7.87 7.27 1.42
CA ARG A 59 -8.15 8.57 0.81
C ARG A 59 -7.14 8.89 -0.26
N GLY A 60 -7.61 9.54 -1.34
CA GLY A 60 -6.76 9.91 -2.46
C GLY A 60 -6.52 8.78 -3.47
N ILE A 61 -7.37 7.75 -3.46
CA ILE A 61 -7.37 6.72 -4.50
C ILE A 61 -7.94 7.32 -5.79
N THR A 62 -7.15 7.27 -6.86
CA THR A 62 -7.54 7.73 -8.20
C THR A 62 -7.58 6.59 -9.23
N ALA A 63 -7.32 5.35 -8.79
CA ALA A 63 -7.27 4.15 -9.64
C ALA A 63 -7.85 2.95 -8.90
N ASP A 64 -8.21 1.89 -9.62
CA ASP A 64 -8.71 0.67 -9.00
C ASP A 64 -7.59 -0.08 -8.27
N VAL A 65 -7.79 -0.33 -6.99
CA VAL A 65 -6.80 -1.01 -6.14
C VAL A 65 -7.39 -2.22 -5.43
N VAL A 66 -6.52 -3.14 -5.03
CA VAL A 66 -6.81 -4.18 -4.05
C VAL A 66 -6.11 -3.78 -2.76
N ALA A 67 -6.87 -3.71 -1.66
CA ALA A 67 -6.31 -3.68 -0.33
C ALA A 67 -6.17 -5.11 0.20
N GLU A 68 -5.01 -5.44 0.71
CA GLU A 68 -4.67 -6.75 1.24
C GLU A 68 -4.28 -6.57 2.71
N ILE A 69 -4.81 -7.42 3.58
CA ILE A 69 -4.61 -7.32 5.03
C ILE A 69 -3.89 -8.57 5.52
N SER A 70 -2.94 -8.38 6.42
CA SER A 70 -2.15 -9.46 6.99
C SER A 70 -1.80 -9.22 8.45
N VAL A 71 -1.58 -10.31 9.20
CA VAL A 71 -1.04 -10.30 10.57
C VAL A 71 0.46 -10.62 10.57
N ASP A 72 0.91 -11.44 9.64
CA ASP A 72 2.26 -12.01 9.58
C ASP A 72 3.15 -11.38 8.49
N GLY A 73 2.55 -10.73 7.48
CA GLY A 73 3.23 -10.19 6.30
C GLY A 73 3.38 -11.21 5.16
N GLU A 74 2.94 -12.45 5.37
CA GLU A 74 3.13 -13.59 4.47
C GLU A 74 1.79 -14.03 3.86
N SER A 75 0.76 -14.11 4.70
CA SER A 75 -0.60 -14.49 4.32
C SER A 75 -1.48 -13.25 4.21
N TRP A 76 -2.14 -13.08 3.06
CA TRP A 76 -2.86 -11.85 2.73
C TRP A 76 -4.32 -12.13 2.38
N ALA A 77 -5.24 -11.41 3.02
CA ALA A 77 -6.67 -11.41 2.69
C ALA A 77 -7.01 -10.14 1.90
N GLY A 78 -7.48 -10.29 0.66
CA GLY A 78 -7.75 -9.19 -0.26
C GLY A 78 -9.19 -8.69 -0.23
N VAL A 79 -9.36 -7.38 -0.35
CA VAL A 79 -10.62 -6.67 -0.54
C VAL A 79 -10.45 -5.68 -1.69
N GLY A 80 -11.35 -5.73 -2.68
CA GLY A 80 -11.35 -4.78 -3.79
C GLY A 80 -11.77 -3.39 -3.31
N MET A 81 -11.05 -2.35 -3.75
CA MET A 81 -11.40 -0.95 -3.51
C MET A 81 -11.40 -0.20 -4.85
N ASP A 82 -12.53 -0.30 -5.55
CA ASP A 82 -12.74 0.26 -6.88
C ASP A 82 -13.25 1.70 -6.77
N GLY A 83 -12.33 2.65 -6.53
CA GLY A 83 -12.65 4.07 -6.39
C GLY A 83 -13.43 4.45 -5.12
N ILE A 84 -13.67 3.49 -4.23
CA ILE A 84 -14.33 3.72 -2.94
C ILE A 84 -13.33 4.19 -1.89
N VAL A 85 -13.75 5.16 -1.08
CA VAL A 85 -12.94 5.77 -0.01
C VAL A 85 -12.85 4.86 1.22
N GLY A 86 -13.75 3.88 1.36
CA GLY A 86 -13.69 2.92 2.46
C GLY A 86 -14.50 1.66 2.18
N SER A 87 -14.10 0.58 2.84
CA SER A 87 -14.70 -0.74 2.70
C SER A 87 -14.79 -1.42 4.06
N PHE A 88 -15.96 -1.97 4.36
CA PHE A 88 -16.10 -2.88 5.50
C PHE A 88 -15.38 -4.18 5.18
N ILE A 89 -14.53 -4.60 6.10
CA ILE A 89 -13.79 -5.85 6.00
C ILE A 89 -14.35 -6.83 7.03
N PRO A 90 -14.32 -8.15 6.76
CA PRO A 90 -14.62 -9.13 7.80
C PRO A 90 -13.78 -8.83 9.04
N ALA A 91 -14.43 -8.77 10.21
CA ALA A 91 -13.76 -8.43 11.46
C ALA A 91 -12.56 -9.38 11.66
N THR A 92 -11.36 -8.81 11.68
CA THR A 92 -10.10 -9.54 11.67
C THR A 92 -9.04 -8.82 12.47
N SER A 93 -7.91 -9.48 12.71
CA SER A 93 -6.70 -8.80 13.21
C SER A 93 -5.86 -8.37 12.02
N ALA A 94 -5.29 -7.16 12.10
CA ALA A 94 -4.47 -6.57 11.05
C ALA A 94 -3.21 -5.93 11.67
N ARG A 95 -2.05 -6.30 11.12
CA ARG A 95 -0.77 -5.64 11.40
C ARG A 95 -0.23 -4.94 10.16
N TYR A 96 -0.42 -5.55 9.00
CA TYR A 96 0.03 -5.02 7.72
C TYR A 96 -1.15 -4.78 6.82
N ILE A 97 -1.08 -3.69 6.07
CA ILE A 97 -2.03 -3.37 5.00
C ILE A 97 -1.22 -3.10 3.76
N ARG A 98 -1.61 -3.71 2.66
CA ARG A 98 -0.92 -3.63 1.39
C ARG A 98 -1.87 -3.18 0.31
N LEU A 99 -1.58 -2.05 -0.32
CA LEU A 99 -2.33 -1.54 -1.45
C LEU A 99 -1.62 -1.97 -2.73
N ARG A 100 -2.37 -2.53 -3.66
CA ARG A 100 -1.86 -2.98 -4.95
C ARG A 100 -2.73 -2.45 -6.09
N SER A 101 -2.10 -1.89 -7.12
CA SER A 101 -2.82 -1.49 -8.34
C SER A 101 -3.43 -2.70 -9.04
N LYS A 102 -4.67 -2.59 -9.53
CA LYS A 102 -5.29 -3.60 -10.40
C LYS A 102 -4.81 -3.48 -11.85
N ALA A 103 -4.27 -2.32 -12.25
CA ALA A 103 -3.82 -2.09 -13.62
C ALA A 103 -2.41 -2.64 -13.85
N ASP A 104 -2.23 -3.36 -14.96
CA ASP A 104 -0.96 -4.00 -15.31
C ASP A 104 0.10 -3.06 -15.89
N ASN A 105 -0.24 -1.81 -16.21
CA ASN A 105 0.62 -0.93 -17.03
C ASN A 105 0.95 0.42 -16.37
N GLY A 106 0.34 0.74 -15.24
CA GLY A 106 0.65 1.94 -14.47
C GLY A 106 1.13 1.53 -13.08
N GLY A 107 2.23 2.14 -12.63
CA GLY A 107 2.59 2.11 -11.21
C GLY A 107 1.42 2.55 -10.35
N LEU A 108 1.53 2.36 -9.04
CA LEU A 108 0.60 2.91 -8.07
C LEU A 108 0.57 4.46 -8.23
N LEU A 109 -0.33 4.97 -9.09
CA LEU A 109 -0.61 6.40 -9.26
C LEU A 109 -1.38 6.86 -8.04
N LEU A 110 -0.65 7.01 -6.94
CA LEU A 110 -1.18 7.27 -5.64
C LEU A 110 -1.16 8.77 -5.41
N SER A 111 -2.32 9.40 -5.60
CA SER A 111 -2.61 10.66 -4.92
C SER A 111 -3.02 10.41 -3.46
N LEU A 112 -2.53 9.31 -2.85
CA LEU A 112 -2.92 8.90 -1.51
C LEU A 112 -2.55 9.99 -0.52
N THR A 113 -3.46 10.23 0.40
CA THR A 113 -3.29 11.22 1.47
C THR A 113 -3.38 10.53 2.82
N GLU A 114 -4.21 9.49 2.95
CA GLU A 114 -4.40 8.82 4.22
C GLU A 114 -4.87 7.38 4.05
N LEU A 115 -4.46 6.54 4.98
CA LEU A 115 -4.99 5.24 5.29
C LEU A 115 -5.39 5.20 6.78
N SER A 116 -6.64 4.87 7.05
CA SER A 116 -7.15 4.69 8.42
C SER A 116 -7.78 3.31 8.57
N LEU A 117 -7.54 2.69 9.73
CA LEU A 117 -8.11 1.39 10.08
C LEU A 117 -8.87 1.52 11.41
N TRP A 118 -10.10 1.02 11.43
CA TRP A 118 -11.00 1.05 12.59
C TRP A 118 -11.53 -0.33 12.93
#